data_AF-A0A7J4T2I6-F1
#
_entry.id   AF-A0A7J4T2I6-F1
#
_cell.length_a   1.000
_cell.length_b   1.000
_cell.length_c   1.000
_cell.angle_alpha   90.00
_cell.angle_beta   90.00
_cell.angle_gamma   90.00
#
_symmetry.space_group_name_H-M   'P 1'
#
loop_
_entity.id
_entity.type
_entity.pdbx_description
1 polymer ?
#
loop_
_entity_poly.entity_id
_entity_poly.type
_entity_poly.pdbx_seq_one_letter_code
_entity_poly.pdbx_strand_id
1 'polypeptide(L)' 'MPYLETIVCQAKEGKEARFERMVKSRIELSKRQEGCTNSWYGISNSDKFLFLIQTVYRDMEA' A
#
# COMPACT_ATOMS: atom_id res chain seq x y z
N MET A 1 2.54 16.71 12.20
CA MET A 1 1.15 16.30 11.86
C MET A 1 1.25 14.98 11.14
N PRO A 2 0.46 13.97 11.50
CA PRO A 2 0.51 12.68 10.81
C PRO A 2 0.17 12.86 9.33
N TYR A 3 0.95 12.21 8.46
CA TYR A 3 0.81 12.27 7.00
C TYR A 3 0.28 10.94 6.49
N LEU A 4 -0.72 10.96 5.61
CA LEU A 4 -1.31 9.77 5.00
C LEU A 4 -0.90 9.69 3.53
N GLU A 5 0.05 8.81 3.21
CA GLU A 5 0.33 8.42 1.82
C GLU A 5 -0.81 7.53 1.33
N THR A 6 -1.37 7.85 0.15
CA THR A 6 -2.33 6.99 -0.53
C THR A 6 -1.85 6.74 -1.97
N ILE A 7 -1.68 5.47 -2.32
CA ILE A 7 -1.31 5.02 -3.65
C ILE A 7 -2.47 4.19 -4.20
N VAL A 8 -2.94 4.57 -5.39
CA VAL A 8 -3.95 3.82 -6.15
C VAL A 8 -3.26 3.21 -7.36
N CYS A 9 -3.37 1.89 -7.50
CA CYS A 9 -2.72 1.17 -8.58
C CYS A 9 -3.57 0.01 -9.08
N GLN A 10 -3.52 -0.24 -10.39
CA GLN A 10 -4.22 -1.35 -11.01
C GLN A 10 -3.21 -2.40 -11.47
N ALA A 11 -3.43 -3.66 -11.12
CA ALA A 11 -2.60 -4.74 -11.60
C ALA A 11 -2.90 -5.03 -13.08
N LYS A 12 -1.87 -5.37 -13.85
CA LYS A 12 -2.04 -5.89 -15.20
C LYS A 12 -2.72 -7.26 -15.14
N GLU A 13 -3.64 -7.50 -16.07
CA GLU A 13 -4.32 -8.78 -16.22
C GLU A 13 -3.32 -9.96 -16.31
N GLY A 14 -3.59 -11.02 -15.55
CA GLY A 14 -2.74 -12.20 -15.39
C GLY A 14 -1.51 -12.02 -14.50
N LYS A 15 -1.34 -10.88 -13.82
CA LYS A 15 -0.23 -10.59 -12.88
C LYS A 15 -0.70 -10.23 -11.46
N GLU A 16 -1.97 -10.36 -11.17
CA GLU A 16 -2.65 -9.94 -9.94
C GLU A 16 -2.04 -10.59 -8.70
N ALA A 17 -1.94 -11.93 -8.70
CA ALA A 17 -1.39 -12.66 -7.56
C ALA A 17 0.08 -12.30 -7.29
N ARG A 18 0.85 -11.99 -8.35
CA ARG A 18 2.23 -11.50 -8.20
C ARG A 18 2.23 -10.09 -7.63
N PHE A 19 1.35 -9.22 -8.13
CA PHE A 19 1.23 -7.85 -7.67
C PHE A 19 0.83 -7.79 -6.19
N GLU A 20 -0.18 -8.55 -5.77
CA GLU A 20 -0.60 -8.62 -4.37
C GLU A 20 0.53 -9.08 -3.46
N ARG A 21 1.36 -10.07 -3.87
CA ARG A 21 2.55 -10.47 -3.10
C ARG A 21 3.54 -9.33 -2.94
N MET A 22 3.77 -8.54 -4.00
CA MET A 22 4.65 -7.36 -3.92
C MET A 22 4.06 -6.30 -2.98
N VAL A 23 2.75 -6.06 -3.03
CA VAL A 23 2.06 -5.13 -2.13
C VAL A 23 2.24 -5.58 -0.68
N LYS A 24 1.97 -6.86 -0.36
CA LYS A 24 2.19 -7.43 0.99
C LYS A 24 3.63 -7.19 1.47
N SER A 25 4.62 -7.46 0.64
CA SER A 25 6.02 -7.20 0.98
C SER A 25 6.31 -5.71 1.21
N ARG A 26 5.71 -4.81 0.41
CA ARG A 26 5.84 -3.36 0.62
C ARG A 26 5.25 -2.92 1.95
N ILE A 27 4.06 -3.40 2.30
CA ILE A 27 3.41 -3.10 3.59
C ILE A 27 4.31 -3.48 4.76
N GLU A 28 4.85 -4.70 4.73
CA GLU A 28 5.73 -5.19 5.80
C GLU A 28 7.08 -4.45 5.83
N LEU A 29 7.57 -3.98 4.68
CA LEU A 29 8.73 -3.10 4.62
C LEU A 29 8.42 -1.72 5.23
N SER A 30 7.32 -1.09 4.84
CA SER A 30 6.91 0.23 5.36
C SER A 30 6.76 0.20 6.88
N LYS A 31 6.12 -0.83 7.43
CA LYS A 31 5.97 -1.00 8.90
C LYS A 31 7.30 -1.08 9.66
N ARG A 32 8.41 -1.41 8.99
CA ARG A 32 9.75 -1.47 9.59
C ARG A 32 10.54 -0.18 9.44
N GLN A 33 10.06 0.76 8.63
CA GLN A 33 10.71 2.05 8.45
C GLN A 33 10.44 2.95 9.66
N GLU A 34 11.44 3.74 10.03
CA GLU A 34 11.29 4.75 11.06
C GLU A 34 10.20 5.77 10.64
N GLY A 35 9.41 6.23 11.60
CA GLY A 35 8.33 7.19 11.33
C GLY A 35 7.05 6.60 10.74
N CYS A 36 7.07 5.36 10.21
CA CYS A 36 5.83 4.66 9.84
C CYS A 36 5.03 4.28 11.10
N THR A 37 3.80 4.77 11.18
CA THR A 37 2.85 4.43 12.24
C THR A 37 2.04 3.19 11.88
N ASN A 38 1.57 3.09 10.63
CA ASN A 38 0.85 1.91 10.15
C ASN A 38 0.84 1.88 8.61
N SER A 39 0.66 0.69 8.03
CA SER A 39 0.54 0.50 6.59
C SER A 39 -0.41 -0.66 6.28
N TRP A 40 -1.32 -0.47 5.32
CA TRP A 40 -2.30 -1.47 4.90
C TRP A 40 -2.65 -1.32 3.41
N TYR A 41 -3.34 -2.33 2.87
CA TYR A 41 -3.89 -2.25 1.52
C TYR A 41 -5.31 -2.85 1.47
N GLY A 42 -6.09 -2.37 0.52
CA GLY A 42 -7.39 -2.94 0.12
C GLY A 42 -7.40 -3.25 -1.37
N ILE A 43 -8.28 -4.17 -1.77
CA ILE A 43 -8.55 -4.52 -3.17
C ILE A 43 -9.99 -4.09 -3.46
N SER A 44 -10.23 -3.42 -4.59
CA SER A 44 -11.59 -3.05 -5.01
C SER A 44 -12.43 -4.30 -5.24
N ASN A 45 -13.68 -4.26 -4.79
CA ASN A 45 -14.66 -5.32 -5.05
C ASN A 45 -15.35 -5.15 -6.42
N SER A 46 -15.33 -3.94 -6.99
CA SER A 46 -16.01 -3.60 -8.25
C SER A 46 -15.05 -3.51 -9.42
N ASP A 47 -13.86 -2.96 -9.20
CA ASP A 47 -12.90 -2.70 -10.26
C ASP A 47 -11.93 -3.86 -10.38
N LYS A 48 -11.64 -4.25 -11.62
CA LYS A 48 -10.69 -5.33 -11.90
C LYS A 48 -9.31 -4.98 -11.32
N PHE A 49 -8.97 -5.65 -10.22
CA PHE A 49 -7.65 -5.68 -9.61
C PHE A 49 -7.07 -4.29 -9.31
N LEU A 50 -7.94 -3.38 -8.84
CA LEU A 50 -7.54 -2.10 -8.30
C LEU A 50 -7.15 -2.27 -6.83
N PHE A 51 -6.00 -1.72 -6.46
CA PHE A 51 -5.44 -1.74 -5.13
C PHE A 51 -5.39 -0.31 -4.58
N LEU A 52 -5.79 -0.17 -3.33
CA LEU A 52 -5.62 1.04 -2.53
C LEU A 52 -4.60 0.73 -1.44
N ILE A 53 -3.44 1.36 -1.49
CA ILE A 53 -2.35 1.17 -0.51
C ILE A 53 -2.24 2.45 0.30
N GLN A 54 -2.22 2.32 1.62
CA GLN A 54 -2.19 3.46 2.52
C GLN A 54 -1.13 3.25 3.60
N THR A 55 -0.34 4.29 3.84
CA THR A 55 0.67 4.31 4.90
C THR A 55 0.56 5.61 5.67
N VAL A 56 0.50 5.50 7.00
CA VAL A 56 0.49 6.64 7.92
C VAL A 56 1.90 6.83 8.44
N TYR A 57 2.45 8.02 8.20
CA TYR A 57 3.72 8.48 8.72
C TYR A 57 3.50 9.52 9.82
N ARG A 58 4.48 9.65 10.73
CA ARG A 58 4.45 10.62 11.83
C ARG A 58 4.48 12.07 11.32
N ASP A 59 5.17 12.28 10.22
CA ASP A 59 5.38 13.55 9.52
C ASP A 59 5.68 13.27 8.03
N MET A 60 5.96 14.33 7.26
CA MET A 60 6.19 14.25 5.82
C MET A 60 7.66 13.93 5.45
N GLU A 61 8.58 14.01 6.41
CA GLU A 61 10.02 13.82 6.18
C GLU A 61 10.46 12.37 6.42
N ALA A 62 9.58 11.56 7.00
CA ALA A 62 9.74 10.12 7.26
C ALA A 62 9.66 9.24 6.01
#